data_AF-A0A7Y2EX65-F1
#
_entry.id   AF-A0A7Y2EX65-F1
#
_cell.length_a   1.000
_cell.length_b   1.000
_cell.length_c   1.000
_cell.angle_alpha   90.00
_cell.angle_beta   90.00
_cell.angle_gamma   90.00
#
_symmetry.space_group_name_H-M   'P 1'
#
loop_
_entity.id
_entity.type
_entity.pdbx_description
1 polymer ?
#
loop_
_entity_poly.entity_id
_entity_poly.type
_entity_poly.pdbx_seq_one_letter_code
_entity_poly.pdbx_strand_id
1 'polypeptide(L)'
;MDSLTQAVLGAAIGEAMLGKRIGAKAAISGAILATIPDLDVVLLPFYDHLERISVHRGYSHSILFGLIMASLSAFILSKMKWTHSIPITKLWLFSWLAFFTHIILDTFTSYGTQLFLPFTDWRVSFDSINIVDPVYTVPMLLGLAGSIFLFKKEDNRRTIPNKTGLIISCIYLVFTLANKQNIEEEFQSQLEEQNTPYFRLLTVPVKVGSVNWYGVAKDDKQLHIGKYSIWDDNEIEFHSFPINDELLEGLDDELVDRMKWFSQGYYTVAKSEGKTRIYNMQCDMQGIRTYGDYKAPTAFYFEVDPNSDGSYDLEVGMHD
;
A
#
# COMPACT_ATOMS: atom_id res chain seq x y z
N MET A 1 -2.21 -0.53 -2.95
CA MET A 1 -2.16 0.04 -4.31
C MET A 1 -3.52 0.66 -4.61
N ASP A 2 -3.63 1.51 -5.63
CA ASP A 2 -4.90 2.15 -5.96
C ASP A 2 -5.95 1.15 -6.46
N SER A 3 -7.22 1.44 -6.20
CA SER A 3 -8.32 0.50 -6.48
C SER A 3 -8.52 0.23 -7.98
N LEU A 4 -8.09 1.14 -8.88
CA LEU A 4 -8.12 0.87 -10.32
C LEU A 4 -7.13 -0.24 -10.65
N THR A 5 -5.90 -0.16 -10.14
CA THR A 5 -4.90 -1.21 -10.32
C THR A 5 -5.39 -2.56 -9.80
N GLN A 6 -6.00 -2.58 -8.61
CA GLN A 6 -6.55 -3.80 -8.02
C GLN A 6 -7.68 -4.40 -8.87
N ALA A 7 -8.60 -3.57 -9.37
CA ALA A 7 -9.65 -4.01 -10.28
C ALA A 7 -9.09 -4.58 -11.59
N VAL A 8 -8.04 -3.95 -12.16
CA VAL A 8 -7.38 -4.43 -13.38
C VAL A 8 -6.67 -5.76 -13.14
N LEU A 9 -5.96 -5.93 -12.03
CA LEU A 9 -5.32 -7.19 -11.67
C LEU A 9 -6.34 -8.32 -11.50
N GLY A 10 -7.40 -8.07 -10.74
CA GLY A 10 -8.50 -9.02 -10.57
C GLY A 10 -9.10 -9.42 -11.92
N ALA A 11 -9.36 -8.44 -12.79
CA ALA A 11 -9.88 -8.69 -14.13
C ALA A 11 -8.92 -9.50 -15.00
N ALA A 12 -7.61 -9.23 -14.94
CA ALA A 12 -6.60 -9.98 -15.67
C ALA A 12 -6.50 -11.44 -15.19
N ILE A 13 -6.64 -11.69 -13.89
CA ILE A 13 -6.72 -13.04 -13.32
C ILE A 13 -7.99 -13.75 -13.80
N GLY A 14 -9.14 -13.07 -13.76
CA GLY A 14 -10.40 -13.61 -14.27
C GLY A 14 -10.31 -14.00 -15.74
N GLU A 15 -9.80 -13.09 -16.58
CA GLU A 15 -9.59 -13.34 -18.01
C GLU A 15 -8.62 -14.52 -18.24
N ALA A 16 -7.52 -14.61 -17.49
CA ALA A 16 -6.56 -15.71 -17.60
C ALA A 16 -7.17 -17.07 -17.23
N MET A 17 -8.00 -17.14 -16.19
CA MET A 17 -8.52 -18.40 -15.67
C MET A 17 -9.81 -18.85 -16.36
N LEU A 18 -10.71 -17.91 -16.62
CA LEU A 18 -12.09 -18.18 -17.04
C LEU A 18 -12.48 -17.49 -18.35
N GLY A 19 -11.65 -16.59 -18.91
CA GLY A 19 -11.98 -15.81 -20.12
C GLY A 19 -12.39 -16.65 -21.32
N LYS A 20 -11.73 -17.78 -21.59
CA LYS A 20 -12.11 -18.71 -22.66
C LYS A 20 -13.46 -19.42 -22.44
N ARG A 21 -13.95 -19.50 -21.19
CA ARG A 21 -15.22 -20.16 -20.86
C ARG A 21 -16.39 -19.18 -20.88
N ILE A 22 -16.22 -18.03 -20.24
CA ILE A 22 -17.31 -17.09 -19.95
C ILE A 22 -17.09 -15.69 -20.53
N GLY A 23 -16.03 -15.50 -21.32
CA GLY A 23 -15.72 -14.25 -22.02
C GLY A 23 -15.40 -13.11 -21.06
N ALA A 24 -15.76 -11.89 -21.45
CA ALA A 24 -15.52 -10.66 -20.68
C ALA A 24 -16.14 -10.68 -19.27
N LYS A 25 -17.16 -11.51 -19.03
CA LYS A 25 -17.74 -11.66 -17.68
C LYS A 25 -16.71 -12.21 -16.68
N ALA A 26 -15.72 -12.96 -17.15
CA ALA A 26 -14.61 -13.43 -16.31
C ALA A 26 -13.82 -12.25 -15.73
N ALA A 27 -13.46 -11.30 -16.59
CA ALA A 27 -12.77 -10.07 -16.21
C ALA A 27 -13.62 -9.22 -15.25
N ILE A 28 -14.91 -9.07 -15.53
CA ILE A 28 -15.83 -8.31 -14.66
C ILE A 28 -15.93 -8.97 -13.27
N SER A 29 -16.11 -10.29 -13.20
CA SER A 29 -16.09 -10.99 -11.91
C SER A 29 -14.77 -10.82 -11.18
N GLY A 30 -13.65 -10.87 -11.90
CA GLY A 30 -12.33 -10.71 -11.32
C GLY A 30 -12.14 -9.33 -10.70
N ALA A 31 -12.51 -8.27 -11.44
CA ALA A 31 -12.49 -6.90 -10.93
C ALA A 31 -13.33 -6.74 -9.68
N ILE A 32 -14.59 -7.22 -9.70
CA ILE A 32 -15.50 -7.13 -8.55
C ILE A 32 -14.89 -7.80 -7.32
N LEU A 33 -14.38 -9.03 -7.47
CA LEU A 33 -13.80 -9.77 -6.34
C LEU A 33 -12.56 -9.07 -5.79
N ALA A 34 -11.68 -8.56 -6.65
CA ALA A 34 -10.49 -7.85 -6.22
C ALA A 34 -10.81 -6.51 -5.55
N THR A 35 -11.94 -5.85 -5.83
CA THR A 35 -12.29 -4.60 -5.14
C THR A 35 -12.91 -4.83 -3.74
N ILE A 36 -13.37 -6.04 -3.41
CA ILE A 36 -14.05 -6.31 -2.13
C ILE A 36 -13.20 -5.96 -0.89
N PRO A 37 -11.90 -6.30 -0.80
CA PRO A 37 -11.07 -5.93 0.35
C PRO A 37 -11.08 -4.42 0.64
N ASP A 38 -10.96 -3.60 -0.40
CA ASP A 38 -10.95 -2.13 -0.30
C ASP A 38 -12.31 -1.54 0.10
N LEU A 39 -13.41 -2.30 0.07
CA LEU A 39 -14.72 -1.81 0.53
C LEU A 39 -14.77 -1.61 2.05
N ASP A 40 -13.71 -1.96 2.78
CA ASP A 40 -13.53 -1.61 4.19
C ASP A 40 -13.59 -0.10 4.44
N VAL A 41 -13.22 0.73 3.47
CA VAL A 41 -13.29 2.20 3.57
C VAL A 41 -14.73 2.70 3.74
N VAL A 42 -15.72 1.97 3.22
CA VAL A 42 -17.15 2.29 3.38
C VAL A 42 -17.59 2.11 4.83
N LEU A 43 -16.86 1.30 5.60
CA LEU A 43 -17.16 1.07 7.00
C LEU A 43 -16.55 2.13 7.93
N LEU A 44 -15.61 2.97 7.46
CA LEU A 44 -14.93 3.99 8.26
C LEU A 44 -15.90 4.91 9.06
N PRO A 45 -17.06 5.35 8.53
CA PRO A 45 -17.99 6.17 9.30
C PRO A 45 -18.59 5.47 10.54
N PHE A 46 -18.51 4.13 10.61
CA PHE A 46 -19.03 3.34 11.72
C PHE A 46 -17.99 3.00 12.79
N TYR A 47 -16.72 3.32 12.54
CA TYR A 47 -15.62 3.12 13.47
C TYR A 47 -15.29 4.42 14.21
N ASP A 48 -14.80 4.28 15.44
CA ASP A 48 -14.27 5.41 16.20
C ASP A 48 -12.97 5.96 15.57
N HIS A 49 -12.49 7.09 16.08
CA HIS A 49 -11.32 7.76 15.54
C HIS A 49 -10.04 6.90 15.58
N LEU A 50 -9.87 6.11 16.64
CA LEU A 50 -8.71 5.25 16.86
C LEU A 50 -8.74 4.02 15.94
N GLU A 51 -9.91 3.39 15.83
CA GLU A 51 -10.18 2.23 14.99
C GLU A 51 -9.95 2.56 13.52
N ARG A 52 -10.30 3.77 13.07
CA ARG A 52 -10.07 4.22 11.68
C ARG A 52 -8.61 4.14 11.24
N ILE A 53 -7.64 4.28 12.16
CA ILE A 53 -6.22 4.11 11.86
C ILE A 53 -5.90 2.67 11.44
N SER A 54 -6.65 1.69 11.95
CA SER A 54 -6.38 0.25 11.81
C SER A 54 -7.29 -0.45 10.82
N VAL A 55 -8.47 0.10 10.52
CA VAL A 55 -9.50 -0.58 9.74
C VAL A 55 -9.05 -0.82 8.30
N HIS A 56 -8.52 0.21 7.64
CA HIS A 56 -8.10 0.08 6.25
C HIS A 56 -6.82 -0.77 6.16
N ARG A 57 -6.87 -1.81 5.32
CA ARG A 57 -5.84 -2.85 5.23
C ARG A 57 -5.64 -3.68 6.50
N GLY A 58 -6.69 -3.74 7.31
CA GLY A 58 -6.82 -4.62 8.47
C GLY A 58 -7.44 -5.97 8.10
N TYR A 59 -8.52 -6.34 8.78
CA TYR A 59 -9.14 -7.67 8.67
C TYR A 59 -9.52 -8.07 7.24
N SER A 60 -10.05 -7.13 6.46
CA SER A 60 -10.41 -7.27 5.03
C SER A 60 -9.22 -7.69 4.15
N HIS A 61 -7.99 -7.43 4.59
CA HIS A 61 -6.76 -7.73 3.86
C HIS A 61 -5.96 -8.86 4.52
N SER A 62 -6.54 -9.58 5.47
CA SER A 62 -5.91 -10.77 6.06
C SER A 62 -6.02 -11.97 5.12
N ILE A 63 -5.01 -12.85 5.16
CA ILE A 63 -5.01 -14.12 4.41
C ILE A 63 -6.23 -14.97 4.79
N LEU A 64 -6.59 -14.97 6.08
CA LEU A 64 -7.75 -15.70 6.60
C LEU A 64 -9.06 -15.17 6.00
N PHE A 65 -9.24 -13.84 5.94
CA PHE A 65 -10.39 -13.24 5.28
C PHE A 65 -10.46 -13.64 3.80
N GLY A 66 -9.34 -13.57 3.09
CA GLY A 66 -9.26 -14.01 1.69
C GLY A 66 -9.70 -15.46 1.49
N LEU A 67 -9.35 -16.39 2.39
CA LEU A 67 -9.74 -17.80 2.31
C LEU A 67 -11.25 -18.00 2.51
N ILE A 68 -11.82 -17.31 3.50
CA ILE A 68 -13.25 -17.35 3.81
C ILE A 68 -14.04 -16.74 2.64
N MET A 69 -13.64 -15.56 2.18
CA MET A 69 -14.30 -14.86 1.09
C MET A 69 -14.15 -15.60 -0.23
N ALA A 70 -13.00 -16.22 -0.52
CA ALA A 70 -12.85 -17.08 -1.68
C ALA A 70 -13.86 -18.25 -1.68
N SER A 71 -14.08 -18.85 -0.52
CA SER A 71 -15.05 -19.95 -0.35
C SER A 71 -16.49 -19.49 -0.56
N LEU A 72 -16.85 -18.34 0.02
CA LEU A 72 -18.16 -17.72 -0.18
C LEU A 72 -18.39 -17.31 -1.64
N SER A 73 -17.43 -16.62 -2.25
CA SER A 73 -17.48 -16.20 -3.65
C SER A 73 -17.59 -17.39 -4.60
N ALA A 74 -16.82 -18.46 -4.36
CA ALA A 74 -16.93 -19.68 -5.16
C ALA A 74 -18.30 -20.33 -5.07
N PHE A 75 -18.89 -20.37 -3.87
CA PHE A 75 -20.24 -20.87 -3.66
C PHE A 75 -21.27 -20.02 -4.41
N ILE A 76 -21.22 -18.68 -4.27
CA ILE A 76 -22.13 -17.77 -4.98
C ILE A 76 -21.99 -17.93 -6.50
N LEU A 77 -20.75 -17.91 -7.01
CA LEU A 77 -20.46 -18.11 -8.44
C LEU A 77 -20.95 -19.47 -8.92
N SER A 78 -20.88 -20.53 -8.13
CA SER A 78 -21.38 -21.85 -8.53
C SER A 78 -22.89 -21.87 -8.80
N LYS A 79 -23.65 -20.93 -8.21
CA LYS A 79 -25.11 -20.80 -8.40
C LYS A 79 -25.49 -19.91 -9.58
N MET A 80 -24.55 -19.17 -10.17
CA MET A 80 -24.88 -18.27 -11.29
C MET A 80 -24.97 -19.04 -12.61
N LYS A 81 -25.98 -18.69 -13.43
CA LYS A 81 -26.27 -19.36 -14.71
C LYS A 81 -25.08 -19.46 -15.67
N TRP A 82 -24.13 -18.52 -15.61
CA TRP A 82 -23.02 -18.42 -16.54
C TRP A 82 -21.74 -19.10 -16.05
N THR A 83 -21.71 -19.57 -14.80
CA THR A 83 -20.57 -20.24 -14.16
C THR A 83 -20.93 -21.61 -13.56
N HIS A 84 -22.21 -22.01 -13.58
CA HIS A 84 -22.69 -23.29 -13.03
C HIS A 84 -22.00 -24.54 -13.60
N SER A 85 -21.48 -24.48 -14.83
CA SER A 85 -20.76 -25.58 -15.49
C SER A 85 -19.27 -25.63 -15.13
N ILE A 86 -18.77 -24.66 -14.36
CA ILE A 86 -17.37 -24.59 -13.93
C ILE A 86 -17.24 -25.31 -12.59
N PRO A 87 -16.28 -26.23 -12.44
CA PRO A 87 -16.04 -26.90 -11.16
C PRO A 87 -15.83 -25.89 -10.02
N ILE A 88 -16.45 -26.14 -8.87
CA ILE A 88 -16.35 -25.25 -7.70
C ILE A 88 -14.91 -25.04 -7.25
N THR A 89 -14.04 -26.05 -7.38
CA THR A 89 -12.60 -25.95 -7.10
C THR A 89 -11.89 -24.92 -7.98
N LYS A 90 -12.31 -24.80 -9.25
CA LYS A 90 -11.76 -23.80 -10.17
C LYS A 90 -12.29 -22.40 -9.85
N LEU A 91 -13.56 -22.28 -9.46
CA LEU A 91 -14.14 -21.01 -9.00
C LEU A 91 -13.48 -20.55 -7.70
N TRP A 92 -13.21 -21.48 -6.78
CA TRP A 92 -12.48 -21.24 -5.54
C TRP A 92 -11.07 -20.75 -5.82
N LEU A 93 -10.30 -21.44 -6.67
CA LEU A 93 -8.95 -21.00 -7.03
C LEU A 93 -8.96 -19.62 -7.70
N PHE A 94 -9.95 -19.35 -8.55
CA PHE A 94 -10.12 -18.04 -9.17
C PHE A 94 -10.39 -16.94 -8.14
N SER A 95 -11.36 -17.15 -7.25
CA SER A 95 -11.67 -16.19 -6.20
C SER A 95 -10.51 -16.01 -5.23
N TRP A 96 -9.87 -17.10 -4.81
CA TRP A 96 -8.68 -17.08 -3.97
C TRP A 96 -7.56 -16.27 -4.59
N LEU A 97 -7.25 -16.49 -5.87
CA LEU A 97 -6.22 -15.71 -6.55
C LEU A 97 -6.58 -14.23 -6.62
N ALA A 98 -7.84 -13.87 -6.91
CA ALA A 98 -8.25 -12.46 -6.94
C ALA A 98 -8.05 -11.76 -5.59
N PHE A 99 -8.46 -12.40 -4.47
CA PHE A 99 -8.25 -11.85 -3.13
C PHE A 99 -6.77 -11.85 -2.72
N PHE A 100 -6.08 -12.98 -2.91
CA PHE A 100 -4.71 -13.16 -2.47
C PHE A 100 -3.76 -12.22 -3.19
N THR A 101 -3.88 -12.04 -4.50
CA THR A 101 -3.00 -11.14 -5.23
C THR A 101 -3.27 -9.68 -4.90
N HIS A 102 -4.50 -9.29 -4.55
CA HIS A 102 -4.79 -7.96 -4.03
C HIS A 102 -4.00 -7.70 -2.75
N ILE A 103 -4.18 -8.60 -1.78
CA ILE A 103 -3.55 -8.55 -0.46
C ILE A 103 -2.03 -8.49 -0.58
N ILE A 104 -1.46 -9.36 -1.42
CA ILE A 104 -0.01 -9.40 -1.64
C ILE A 104 0.47 -8.15 -2.39
N LEU A 105 -0.26 -7.63 -3.38
CA LEU A 105 0.15 -6.43 -4.09
C LEU A 105 0.20 -5.22 -3.15
N ASP A 106 -0.72 -5.13 -2.18
CA ASP A 106 -0.71 -4.06 -1.20
C ASP A 106 0.53 -4.06 -0.29
N THR A 107 1.14 -5.23 -0.05
CA THR A 107 2.39 -5.30 0.72
C THR A 107 3.57 -4.72 -0.05
N PHE A 108 3.49 -4.51 -1.37
CA PHE A 108 4.58 -3.84 -2.10
C PHE A 108 4.63 -2.33 -1.83
N THR A 109 3.57 -1.75 -1.28
CA THR A 109 3.48 -0.31 -0.97
C THR A 109 3.92 -0.02 0.46
N SER A 110 4.34 1.23 0.73
CA SER A 110 4.82 1.67 2.05
C SER A 110 3.74 1.77 3.13
N TYR A 111 2.45 1.74 2.76
CA TYR A 111 1.33 1.85 3.70
C TYR A 111 1.24 0.65 4.67
N GLY A 112 1.73 -0.53 4.25
CA GLY A 112 1.67 -1.77 5.03
C GLY A 112 0.28 -2.43 5.08
N THR A 113 0.27 -3.75 5.25
CA THR A 113 -0.96 -4.58 5.21
C THR A 113 -0.92 -5.64 6.32
N GLN A 114 -2.03 -5.81 7.04
CA GLN A 114 -2.10 -6.74 8.19
C GLN A 114 -2.45 -8.17 7.76
N LEU A 115 -1.50 -8.85 7.11
CA LEU A 115 -1.70 -10.18 6.50
C LEU A 115 -2.18 -11.26 7.48
N PHE A 116 -1.75 -11.16 8.74
CA PHE A 116 -1.83 -12.24 9.72
C PHE A 116 -2.88 -12.03 10.81
N LEU A 117 -3.78 -11.06 10.67
CA LEU A 117 -4.92 -10.94 11.57
C LEU A 117 -5.75 -12.23 11.56
N PRO A 118 -6.31 -12.66 12.71
CA PRO A 118 -6.28 -12.03 14.04
C PRO A 118 -5.06 -12.38 14.90
N PHE A 119 -4.05 -13.09 14.37
CA PHE A 119 -2.95 -13.62 15.18
C PHE A 119 -1.90 -12.55 15.54
N THR A 120 -1.61 -11.65 14.60
CA THR A 120 -0.77 -10.46 14.83
C THR A 120 -1.26 -9.32 13.96
N ASP A 121 -1.16 -8.11 14.50
CA ASP A 121 -1.49 -6.87 13.83
C ASP A 121 -0.28 -6.27 13.09
N TRP A 122 0.81 -7.02 12.90
CA TRP A 122 1.98 -6.56 12.16
C TRP A 122 1.62 -6.13 10.72
N ARG A 123 2.04 -4.91 10.35
CA ARG A 123 1.87 -4.34 9.01
C ARG A 123 3.04 -4.74 8.14
N VAL A 124 2.82 -5.70 7.24
CA VAL A 124 3.84 -6.13 6.29
C VAL A 124 3.92 -5.12 5.14
N SER A 125 5.12 -4.59 4.90
CA SER A 125 5.43 -3.77 3.73
C SER A 125 6.82 -4.10 3.18
N PHE A 126 6.93 -4.08 1.86
CA PHE A 126 8.18 -4.20 1.11
C PHE A 126 8.63 -2.84 0.56
N ASP A 127 7.74 -1.84 0.56
CA ASP A 127 7.99 -0.45 0.12
C ASP A 127 8.85 -0.37 -1.16
N SER A 128 8.44 -1.08 -2.22
CA SER A 128 9.15 -1.10 -3.50
C SER A 128 8.37 -0.47 -4.65
N ILE A 129 7.06 -0.25 -4.46
CA ILE A 129 6.19 0.43 -5.44
C ILE A 129 5.36 1.53 -4.78
N ASN A 130 5.01 2.55 -5.57
CA ASN A 130 4.07 3.59 -5.16
C ASN A 130 2.63 3.09 -5.15
N ILE A 131 1.77 3.79 -4.41
CA ILE A 131 0.33 3.46 -4.34
C ILE A 131 -0.31 3.55 -5.72
N VAL A 132 0.06 4.55 -6.52
CA VAL A 132 -0.35 4.71 -7.92
C VAL A 132 0.88 4.55 -8.79
N ASP A 133 0.93 3.46 -9.58
CA ASP A 133 2.06 3.22 -10.47
C ASP A 133 1.61 2.79 -11.89
N PRO A 134 1.52 3.76 -12.83
CA PRO A 134 1.17 3.48 -14.22
C PRO A 134 2.10 2.48 -14.91
N VAL A 135 3.36 2.33 -14.49
CA VAL A 135 4.30 1.38 -15.11
C VAL A 135 3.87 -0.06 -14.84
N TYR A 136 3.28 -0.32 -13.67
CA TYR A 136 2.68 -1.61 -13.35
C TYR A 136 1.31 -1.80 -14.02
N THR A 137 0.46 -0.77 -13.99
CA THR A 137 -0.97 -0.88 -14.32
C THR A 137 -1.25 -0.81 -15.82
N VAL A 138 -0.58 0.06 -16.56
CA VAL A 138 -0.87 0.29 -17.99
C VAL A 138 -0.57 -0.94 -18.86
N PRO A 139 0.58 -1.63 -18.75
CA PRO A 139 0.83 -2.83 -19.55
C PRO A 139 -0.19 -3.93 -19.30
N MET A 140 -0.60 -4.12 -18.04
CA MET A 140 -1.63 -5.08 -17.65
C MET A 140 -3.00 -4.71 -18.24
N LEU A 141 -3.40 -3.44 -18.13
CA LEU A 141 -4.65 -2.93 -18.68
C LEU A 141 -4.70 -3.07 -20.20
N LEU A 142 -3.63 -2.73 -20.91
CA LEU A 142 -3.53 -2.88 -22.36
C LEU A 142 -3.59 -4.35 -22.78
N GLY A 143 -2.91 -5.24 -22.05
CA GLY A 143 -3.00 -6.68 -22.27
C GLY A 143 -4.40 -7.24 -22.08
N LEU A 144 -5.08 -6.85 -21.00
CA LEU A 144 -6.46 -7.22 -20.71
C LEU A 144 -7.43 -6.70 -21.79
N ALA A 145 -7.33 -5.41 -22.13
CA ALA A 145 -8.15 -4.78 -23.16
C ALA A 145 -7.93 -5.45 -24.52
N GLY A 146 -6.67 -5.71 -24.91
CA GLY A 146 -6.33 -6.43 -26.13
C GLY A 146 -6.97 -7.82 -26.17
N SER A 147 -6.96 -8.56 -25.05
CA SER A 147 -7.63 -9.86 -24.95
C SER A 147 -9.13 -9.77 -25.19
N ILE A 148 -9.80 -8.79 -24.57
CA ILE A 148 -11.25 -8.67 -24.59
C ILE A 148 -11.77 -8.12 -25.92
N PHE A 149 -11.12 -7.08 -26.47
CA PHE A 149 -11.63 -6.33 -27.62
C PHE A 149 -11.13 -6.84 -28.97
N LEU A 150 -9.95 -7.48 -29.04
CA LEU A 150 -9.40 -7.95 -30.31
C LEU A 150 -9.74 -9.42 -30.62
N PHE A 151 -10.12 -10.21 -29.60
CA PHE A 151 -10.30 -11.65 -29.75
C PHE A 151 -11.64 -12.15 -29.18
N LYS A 152 -12.32 -13.00 -29.96
CA LYS A 152 -13.49 -13.75 -29.48
C LYS A 152 -13.07 -14.80 -28.44
N LYS A 153 -13.99 -15.22 -27.56
CA LYS A 153 -13.69 -16.14 -26.46
C LYS A 153 -13.19 -17.52 -26.94
N GLU A 154 -13.58 -17.93 -28.14
CA GLU A 154 -13.18 -19.19 -28.77
C GLU A 154 -11.77 -19.12 -29.38
N ASP A 155 -11.21 -17.92 -29.59
CA ASP A 155 -9.89 -17.77 -30.20
C ASP A 155 -8.79 -18.17 -29.22
N ASN A 156 -7.90 -19.05 -29.68
CA ASN A 156 -6.76 -19.48 -28.90
C ASN A 156 -5.77 -18.34 -28.59
N ARG A 157 -5.71 -17.31 -29.44
CA ARG A 157 -4.83 -16.14 -29.29
C ARG A 157 -5.32 -15.16 -28.24
N ARG A 158 -6.58 -15.26 -27.80
CA ARG A 158 -7.17 -14.40 -26.77
C ARG A 158 -6.30 -14.31 -25.52
N THR A 159 -5.72 -15.43 -25.08
CA THR A 159 -4.90 -15.44 -23.86
C THR A 159 -3.56 -14.72 -23.99
N ILE A 160 -3.08 -14.44 -25.22
CA ILE A 160 -1.72 -13.92 -25.43
C ILE A 160 -1.58 -12.50 -24.88
N PRO A 161 -2.40 -11.50 -25.26
CA PRO A 161 -2.25 -10.13 -24.77
C PRO A 161 -2.32 -10.03 -23.24
N ASN A 162 -3.31 -10.69 -22.62
CA ASN A 162 -3.47 -10.66 -21.16
C ASN A 162 -2.31 -11.33 -20.43
N LYS A 163 -1.81 -12.47 -20.95
CA LYS A 163 -0.64 -13.14 -20.40
C LYS A 163 0.62 -12.28 -20.51
N THR A 164 0.81 -11.59 -21.64
CA THR A 164 1.93 -10.66 -21.83
C THR A 164 1.88 -9.51 -20.83
N GLY A 165 0.71 -8.89 -20.65
CA GLY A 165 0.51 -7.83 -19.66
C GLY A 165 0.86 -8.30 -18.24
N LEU A 166 0.33 -9.45 -17.82
CA LEU A 166 0.64 -10.06 -16.52
C LEU A 166 2.14 -10.36 -16.35
N ILE A 167 2.80 -10.93 -17.37
CA ILE A 167 4.24 -11.22 -17.31
C ILE A 167 5.05 -9.94 -17.15
N ILE A 168 4.74 -8.89 -17.93
CA ILE A 168 5.44 -7.60 -17.83
C ILE A 168 5.27 -7.02 -16.43
N SER A 169 4.05 -7.01 -15.88
CA SER A 169 3.78 -6.51 -14.53
C SER A 169 4.48 -7.34 -13.45
N CYS A 170 4.56 -8.67 -13.58
CA CYS A 170 5.33 -9.52 -12.66
C CYS A 170 6.84 -9.24 -12.75
N ILE A 171 7.40 -9.11 -13.95
CA ILE A 171 8.82 -8.75 -14.14
C ILE A 171 9.09 -7.39 -13.50
N TYR A 172 8.18 -6.43 -13.67
CA TYR A 172 8.29 -5.12 -13.06
C TYR A 172 8.34 -5.19 -11.52
N LEU A 173 7.48 -5.98 -10.87
CA LEU A 173 7.53 -6.14 -9.40
C LEU A 173 8.85 -6.77 -8.91
N VAL A 174 9.38 -7.74 -9.64
CA VAL A 174 10.69 -8.33 -9.30
C VAL A 174 11.79 -7.28 -9.48
N PHE A 175 11.73 -6.51 -10.56
CA PHE A 175 12.65 -5.39 -10.79
C PHE A 175 12.56 -4.35 -9.67
N THR A 176 11.38 -3.96 -9.19
CA THR A 176 11.28 -2.95 -8.12
C THR A 176 11.85 -3.44 -6.80
N LEU A 177 11.72 -4.74 -6.48
CA LEU A 177 12.36 -5.33 -5.30
C LEU A 177 13.89 -5.33 -5.42
N ALA A 178 14.43 -5.73 -6.58
CA ALA A 178 15.88 -5.70 -6.83
C ALA A 178 16.41 -4.26 -6.81
N ASN A 179 15.67 -3.33 -7.39
CA ASN A 179 16.00 -1.91 -7.38
C ASN A 179 16.02 -1.37 -5.94
N LYS A 180 15.00 -1.67 -5.12
CA LYS A 180 14.98 -1.29 -3.70
C LYS A 180 16.24 -1.72 -2.97
N GLN A 181 16.71 -2.95 -3.20
CA GLN A 181 17.93 -3.44 -2.57
C GLN A 181 19.14 -2.57 -2.92
N ASN A 182 19.33 -2.25 -4.21
CA ASN A 182 20.41 -1.36 -4.64
C ASN A 182 20.29 0.04 -4.03
N ILE A 183 19.07 0.59 -3.97
CA ILE A 183 18.81 1.89 -3.35
C ILE A 183 19.16 1.87 -1.85
N GLU A 184 18.79 0.80 -1.15
CA GLU A 184 19.10 0.65 0.26
C GLU A 184 20.62 0.59 0.49
N GLU A 185 21.35 -0.18 -0.32
CA GLU A 185 22.81 -0.25 -0.27
C GLU A 185 23.46 1.13 -0.51
N GLU A 186 22.93 1.92 -1.46
CA GLU A 186 23.41 3.28 -1.73
C GLU A 186 23.18 4.22 -0.55
N PHE A 187 21.98 4.21 0.05
CA PHE A 187 21.70 5.00 1.26
C PHE A 187 22.61 4.59 2.42
N GLN A 188 22.83 3.29 2.63
CA GLN A 188 23.72 2.80 3.68
C GLN A 188 25.16 3.29 3.46
N SER A 189 25.68 3.16 2.24
CA SER A 189 27.03 3.62 1.88
C SER A 189 27.23 5.10 2.15
N GLN A 190 26.26 5.95 1.75
CA GLN A 190 26.39 7.39 1.95
C GLN A 190 26.18 7.82 3.42
N LEU A 191 25.33 7.13 4.18
CA LEU A 191 25.22 7.34 5.63
C LEU A 191 26.54 7.01 6.34
N GLU A 192 27.22 5.93 5.93
CA GLU A 192 28.52 5.54 6.47
C GLU A 192 29.62 6.54 6.11
N GLU A 193 29.70 6.97 4.84
CA GLU A 193 30.67 7.97 4.38
C GLU A 193 30.53 9.30 5.13
N GLN A 194 29.30 9.72 5.40
CA GLN A 194 28.98 10.94 6.14
C GLN A 194 29.05 10.77 7.67
N ASN A 195 29.37 9.57 8.17
CA ASN A 195 29.40 9.24 9.60
C ASN A 195 28.08 9.53 10.34
N THR A 196 26.95 9.34 9.66
CA THR A 196 25.61 9.56 10.22
C THR A 196 25.15 8.30 10.95
N PRO A 197 25.02 8.30 12.29
CA PRO A 197 24.57 7.13 13.02
C PRO A 197 23.10 6.84 12.73
N TYR A 198 22.75 5.57 12.60
CA TYR A 198 21.37 5.10 12.52
C TYR A 198 21.28 3.64 12.98
N PHE A 199 20.10 3.20 13.39
CA PHE A 199 19.84 1.79 13.74
C PHE A 199 18.71 1.16 12.92
N ARG A 200 17.96 1.95 12.15
CA ARG A 200 16.99 1.47 11.15
C ARG A 200 16.97 2.40 9.95
N LEU A 201 16.75 1.85 8.76
CA LEU A 201 16.63 2.58 7.51
C LEU A 201 15.33 2.17 6.81
N LEU A 202 14.55 3.17 6.41
CA LEU A 202 13.38 2.98 5.56
C LEU A 202 13.67 3.63 4.21
N THR A 203 13.54 2.88 3.12
CA THR A 203 13.59 3.40 1.76
C THR A 203 12.22 3.29 1.12
N VAL A 204 11.68 4.40 0.63
CA VAL A 204 10.36 4.44 -0.02
C VAL A 204 10.47 5.07 -1.41
N PRO A 205 9.90 4.44 -2.45
CA PRO A 205 9.84 5.08 -3.74
C PRO A 205 8.82 6.21 -3.68
N VAL A 206 9.05 7.25 -4.48
CA VAL A 206 8.15 8.38 -4.68
C VAL A 206 7.98 8.67 -6.16
N LYS A 207 6.83 9.22 -6.53
CA LYS A 207 6.43 9.46 -7.94
C LYS A 207 6.36 8.17 -8.78
N VAL A 208 6.20 8.29 -10.08
CA VAL A 208 5.97 7.15 -10.96
C VAL A 208 7.26 6.35 -11.19
N GLY A 209 7.14 5.02 -11.24
CA GLY A 209 8.13 4.15 -11.87
C GLY A 209 9.32 3.73 -10.99
N SER A 210 9.26 3.94 -9.68
CA SER A 210 10.34 3.51 -8.75
C SER A 210 11.70 4.15 -9.06
N VAL A 211 11.68 5.39 -9.56
CA VAL A 211 12.88 6.14 -9.98
C VAL A 211 13.42 7.04 -8.87
N ASN A 212 12.53 7.73 -8.18
CA ASN A 212 12.87 8.67 -7.13
C ASN A 212 12.56 8.00 -5.79
N TRP A 213 13.41 8.22 -4.80
CA TRP A 213 13.35 7.55 -3.51
C TRP A 213 13.64 8.54 -2.38
N TYR A 214 13.00 8.29 -1.24
CA TYR A 214 13.42 8.84 0.03
C TYR A 214 14.02 7.74 0.89
N GLY A 215 15.13 8.06 1.55
CA GLY A 215 15.67 7.28 2.65
C GLY A 215 15.42 8.00 3.95
N VAL A 216 14.99 7.26 4.97
CA VAL A 216 14.72 7.75 6.32
C VAL A 216 15.53 6.89 7.28
N ALA A 217 16.69 7.40 7.66
CA ALA A 217 17.55 6.76 8.64
C ALA A 217 17.15 7.24 10.05
N LYS A 218 16.86 6.30 10.95
CA LYS A 218 16.41 6.60 12.31
C LYS A 218 17.54 6.36 13.30
N ASP A 219 17.83 7.36 14.11
CA ASP A 219 18.66 7.25 15.32
C ASP A 219 17.81 7.41 16.60
N ASP A 220 18.46 7.58 17.75
CA ASP A 220 17.82 7.66 19.06
C ASP A 220 16.96 8.91 19.26
N LYS A 221 17.19 9.98 18.48
CA LYS A 221 16.56 11.30 18.67
C LYS A 221 16.01 11.92 17.39
N GLN A 222 16.48 11.50 16.24
CA GLN A 222 16.30 12.16 14.95
C GLN A 222 16.02 11.16 13.82
N LEU A 223 15.37 11.67 12.79
CA LEU A 223 15.26 11.06 11.48
C LEU A 223 16.13 11.84 10.50
N HIS A 224 17.07 11.18 9.84
CA HIS A 224 17.88 11.72 8.76
C HIS A 224 17.24 11.34 7.43
N ILE A 225 16.81 12.35 6.67
CA ILE A 225 16.01 12.16 5.47
C ILE A 225 16.79 12.64 4.26
N GLY A 226 17.04 11.71 3.34
CA GLY A 226 17.75 11.98 2.09
C GLY A 226 16.88 11.65 0.88
N LYS A 227 17.15 12.32 -0.24
CA LYS A 227 16.51 12.03 -1.53
C LYS A 227 17.52 11.40 -2.47
N TYR A 228 17.05 10.43 -3.24
CA TYR A 228 17.85 9.78 -4.26
C TYR A 228 17.04 9.63 -5.56
N SER A 229 17.71 9.74 -6.69
CA SER A 229 17.17 9.55 -8.03
C SER A 229 18.13 8.71 -8.85
N ILE A 230 17.63 7.70 -9.56
CA ILE A 230 18.46 6.80 -10.38
C ILE A 230 19.14 7.54 -11.55
N TRP A 231 18.60 8.70 -11.97
CA TRP A 231 19.08 9.42 -13.15
C TRP A 231 20.13 10.49 -12.86
N ASP A 232 20.34 10.81 -11.58
CA ASP A 232 21.20 11.91 -11.16
C ASP A 232 22.43 11.35 -10.43
N ASP A 233 23.57 12.02 -10.59
CA ASP A 233 24.82 11.70 -9.90
C ASP A 233 24.72 12.27 -8.48
N ASN A 234 24.05 11.54 -7.58
CA ASN A 234 23.59 12.09 -6.30
C ASN A 234 24.56 11.82 -5.16
N GLU A 235 25.18 12.89 -4.67
CA GLU A 235 25.53 12.98 -3.24
C GLU A 235 24.22 13.29 -2.48
N ILE A 236 23.82 12.38 -1.60
CA ILE A 236 22.58 12.47 -0.83
C ILE A 236 22.79 13.46 0.32
N GLU A 237 22.14 14.62 0.20
CA GLU A 237 22.03 15.56 1.31
C GLU A 237 21.00 15.05 2.33
N PHE A 238 21.46 14.68 3.52
CA PHE A 238 20.57 14.27 4.62
C PHE A 238 20.15 15.48 5.45
N HIS A 239 18.83 15.67 5.57
CA HIS A 239 18.25 16.63 6.50
C HIS A 239 17.73 15.93 7.75
N SER A 240 18.17 16.39 8.91
CA SER A 240 17.78 15.80 10.19
C SER A 240 16.55 16.49 10.79
N PHE A 241 15.61 15.68 11.27
CA PHE A 241 14.40 16.13 11.95
C PHE A 241 14.30 15.45 13.31
N PRO A 242 14.09 16.20 14.41
CA PRO A 242 13.92 15.57 15.70
C PRO A 242 12.60 14.79 15.76
N ILE A 243 12.63 13.63 16.41
CA ILE A 243 11.45 12.78 16.60
C ILE A 243 10.46 13.46 17.54
N ASN A 244 10.96 14.14 18.58
CA ASN A 244 10.18 14.84 19.61
C ASN A 244 9.16 13.95 20.34
N ASP A 245 9.59 12.76 20.77
CA ASP A 245 8.70 11.77 21.40
C ASP A 245 8.07 12.29 22.70
N GLU A 246 8.77 13.19 23.40
CA GLU A 246 8.32 13.88 24.60
C GLU A 246 7.07 14.75 24.38
N LEU A 247 6.80 15.19 23.15
CA LEU A 247 5.60 15.98 22.85
C LEU A 247 4.31 15.15 22.88
N LEU A 248 4.43 13.83 22.96
CA LEU A 248 3.31 12.90 23.13
C LEU A 248 2.94 12.71 24.61
N GLU A 249 3.77 13.18 25.54
CA GLU A 249 3.48 13.07 26.97
C GLU A 249 2.16 13.77 27.33
N GLY A 250 1.28 13.04 28.02
CA GLY A 250 -0.03 13.54 28.43
C GLY A 250 -1.15 13.34 27.40
N LEU A 251 -0.86 12.76 26.22
CA LEU A 251 -1.89 12.21 25.34
C LEU A 251 -2.33 10.81 25.84
N ASP A 252 -3.44 10.32 25.29
CA ASP A 252 -3.92 8.97 25.54
C ASP A 252 -2.90 7.92 25.04
N ASP A 253 -2.50 7.01 25.94
CA ASP A 253 -1.45 6.02 25.66
C ASP A 253 -1.85 5.07 24.52
N GLU A 254 -3.12 4.67 24.45
CA GLU A 254 -3.61 3.75 23.42
C GLU A 254 -3.59 4.40 22.04
N LEU A 255 -4.00 5.68 21.96
CA LEU A 255 -3.89 6.48 20.75
C LEU A 255 -2.44 6.63 20.29
N VAL A 256 -1.54 6.99 21.21
CA VAL A 256 -0.11 7.16 20.93
C VAL A 256 0.49 5.85 20.40
N ASP A 257 0.28 4.74 21.10
CA ASP A 257 0.76 3.43 20.70
C ASP A 257 0.22 3.05 19.32
N ARG A 258 -1.05 3.37 19.03
CA ARG A 258 -1.65 3.08 17.73
C ARG A 258 -1.04 3.89 16.59
N MET A 259 -0.74 5.18 16.80
CA MET A 259 -0.09 6.01 15.79
C MET A 259 1.38 5.62 15.58
N LYS A 260 2.09 5.24 16.64
CA LYS A 260 3.46 4.70 16.56
C LYS A 260 3.48 3.35 15.82
N TRP A 261 2.50 2.48 16.09
CA TRP A 261 2.30 1.23 15.37
C TRP A 261 2.03 1.48 13.87
N PHE A 262 1.14 2.42 13.54
CA PHE A 262 0.76 2.72 12.16
C PHE A 262 1.93 3.28 11.33
N SER A 263 2.79 4.08 11.95
CA SER A 263 4.02 4.61 11.32
C SER A 263 5.20 3.63 11.33
N GLN A 264 5.02 2.43 11.90
CA GLN A 264 6.07 1.42 12.11
C GLN A 264 7.32 2.01 12.80
N GLY A 265 7.12 3.05 13.62
CA GLY A 265 8.18 3.77 14.31
C GLY A 265 8.86 4.88 13.51
N TYR A 266 8.46 5.17 12.27
CA TYR A 266 9.00 6.28 11.46
C TYR A 266 8.07 7.49 11.49
N TYR A 267 8.20 8.30 12.54
CA TYR A 267 7.40 9.49 12.72
C TYR A 267 8.19 10.63 13.37
N THR A 268 7.68 11.85 13.20
CA THR A 268 8.10 13.01 14.00
C THR A 268 6.87 13.70 14.60
N VAL A 269 7.07 14.37 15.73
CA VAL A 269 5.98 15.04 16.45
C VAL A 269 6.24 16.54 16.46
N ALA A 270 5.17 17.31 16.28
CA ALA A 270 5.20 18.76 16.39
C ALA A 270 4.01 19.24 17.20
N LYS A 271 4.18 20.33 17.94
CA LYS A 271 3.10 20.96 18.69
C LYS A 271 3.01 22.44 18.30
N SER A 272 1.82 22.90 17.96
CA SER A 272 1.55 24.30 17.63
C SER A 272 0.14 24.67 18.06
N GLU A 273 -0.04 25.84 18.66
CA GLU A 273 -1.36 26.35 19.07
C GLU A 273 -2.17 25.39 19.97
N GLY A 274 -1.49 24.60 20.80
CA GLY A 274 -2.13 23.62 21.69
C GLY A 274 -2.40 22.25 21.06
N LYS A 275 -2.31 22.15 19.74
CA LYS A 275 -2.54 20.92 18.96
C LYS A 275 -1.26 20.15 18.71
N THR A 276 -1.36 18.82 18.67
CA THR A 276 -0.21 17.93 18.45
C THR A 276 -0.37 17.23 17.11
N ARG A 277 0.65 17.32 16.24
CA ARG A 277 0.70 16.62 14.96
C ARG A 277 1.77 15.55 14.96
N ILE A 278 1.40 14.37 14.46
CA ILE A 278 2.31 13.25 14.25
C ILE A 278 2.42 13.01 12.76
N TYR A 279 3.61 13.25 12.23
CA TYR A 279 3.95 13.10 10.83
C TYR A 279 4.44 11.68 10.57
N ASN A 280 3.82 10.96 9.62
CA ASN A 280 4.19 9.58 9.29
C ASN A 280 5.05 9.54 8.01
N MET A 281 6.27 8.99 8.09
CA MET A 281 7.19 8.96 6.95
C MET A 281 6.88 7.85 5.94
N GLN A 282 5.95 6.95 6.26
CA GLN A 282 5.51 5.89 5.34
C GLN A 282 4.42 6.36 4.39
N CYS A 283 3.77 7.48 4.69
CA CYS A 283 2.67 8.03 3.91
C CYS A 283 3.09 9.34 3.23
N ASP A 284 3.03 9.32 1.90
CA ASP A 284 3.06 10.50 1.04
C ASP A 284 4.22 11.49 1.31
N MET A 285 5.45 10.98 1.19
CA MET A 285 6.69 11.76 1.30
C MET A 285 6.82 12.79 0.16
N GLN A 286 6.19 13.95 0.33
CA GLN A 286 6.18 15.06 -0.65
C GLN A 286 7.13 16.21 -0.29
N GLY A 287 8.11 15.93 0.57
CA GLY A 287 9.14 16.86 1.00
C GLY A 287 8.70 17.77 2.15
N ILE A 288 9.56 18.74 2.45
CA ILE A 288 9.46 19.55 3.66
C ILE A 288 8.27 20.51 3.58
N ARG A 289 7.53 20.62 4.68
CA ARG A 289 6.40 21.53 4.93
C ARG A 289 6.61 22.29 6.24
N THR A 290 5.70 23.20 6.55
CA THR A 290 5.78 24.05 7.75
C THR A 290 4.51 23.95 8.57
N TYR A 291 4.65 23.82 9.89
CA TYR A 291 3.55 23.85 10.84
C TYR A 291 3.92 24.75 12.02
N GLY A 292 3.38 25.96 12.03
CA GLY A 292 3.94 27.04 12.85
C GLY A 292 5.41 27.26 12.50
N ASP A 293 6.28 27.22 13.51
CA ASP A 293 7.73 27.34 13.34
C ASP A 293 8.43 25.98 13.05
N TYR A 294 7.69 24.86 13.11
CA TYR A 294 8.25 23.54 12.89
C TYR A 294 8.34 23.21 11.39
N LYS A 295 9.52 22.74 10.94
CA LYS A 295 9.71 22.19 9.59
C LYS A 295 9.35 20.71 9.61
N ALA A 296 8.19 20.37 9.06
CA ALA A 296 7.72 19.00 8.94
C ALA A 296 8.38 18.30 7.75
N PRO A 297 8.85 17.06 7.90
CA PRO A 297 9.54 16.34 6.82
C PRO A 297 8.61 15.78 5.72
N THR A 298 7.31 15.68 6.01
CA THR A 298 6.29 15.16 5.08
C THR A 298 4.99 15.95 5.18
N ALA A 299 4.10 15.75 4.21
CA ALA A 299 2.81 16.42 4.16
C ALA A 299 1.74 15.72 5.01
N PHE A 300 1.76 14.39 5.11
CA PHE A 300 0.75 13.62 5.83
C PHE A 300 0.94 13.65 7.36
N TYR A 301 -0.14 13.88 8.10
CA TYR A 301 -0.13 13.87 9.56
C TYR A 301 -1.45 13.40 10.18
N PHE A 302 -1.35 12.93 11.42
CA PHE A 302 -2.46 12.87 12.38
C PHE A 302 -2.42 14.11 13.26
N GLU A 303 -3.53 14.82 13.40
CA GLU A 303 -3.67 15.96 14.32
C GLU A 303 -4.56 15.55 15.49
N VAL A 304 -4.04 15.76 16.71
CA VAL A 304 -4.74 15.54 17.98
C VAL A 304 -5.03 16.90 18.60
N ASP A 305 -6.32 17.20 18.75
CA ASP A 305 -6.83 18.40 19.40
C ASP A 305 -7.45 18.02 20.76
N PRO A 306 -6.79 18.31 21.89
CA PRO A 306 -7.26 17.91 23.20
C PRO A 306 -8.44 18.79 23.66
N ASN A 307 -9.53 18.16 24.07
CA ASN A 307 -10.71 18.82 24.62
C ASN A 307 -10.58 19.07 26.14
N SER A 308 -11.30 20.07 26.64
CA SER A 308 -11.26 20.47 28.05
C SER A 308 -11.77 19.41 29.04
N ASP A 309 -12.52 18.41 28.56
CA ASP A 309 -13.08 17.31 29.34
C ASP A 309 -12.15 16.07 29.40
N GLY A 310 -10.97 16.15 28.78
CA GLY A 310 -10.01 15.06 28.68
C GLY A 310 -10.22 14.15 27.47
N SER A 311 -11.23 14.40 26.63
CA SER A 311 -11.35 13.76 25.32
C SER A 311 -10.43 14.42 24.29
N TYR A 312 -10.37 13.88 23.07
CA TYR A 312 -9.62 14.47 21.97
C TYR A 312 -10.38 14.31 20.66
N ASP A 313 -10.20 15.29 19.77
CA ASP A 313 -10.55 15.14 18.36
C ASP A 313 -9.31 14.70 17.60
N LEU A 314 -9.48 13.68 16.76
CA LEU A 314 -8.41 13.16 15.89
C LEU A 314 -8.79 13.38 14.44
N GLU A 315 -7.95 14.14 13.75
CA GLU A 315 -8.05 14.41 12.32
C GLU A 315 -6.89 13.78 11.56
N VAL A 316 -7.17 13.30 10.34
CA VAL A 316 -6.15 12.89 9.38
C VAL A 316 -6.07 13.97 8.33
N GLY A 317 -4.88 14.55 8.19
CA GLY A 317 -4.67 15.70 7.33
C GLY A 317 -3.46 15.55 6.43
N MET A 318 -3.40 16.43 5.44
CA MET A 318 -2.25 16.61 4.58
C MET A 318 -2.00 18.11 4.43
N HIS A 319 -0.74 18.52 4.43
CA HIS A 319 -0.38 19.88 4.06
C HIS A 319 -0.69 20.13 2.58
N ASP A 320 -1.30 21.28 2.29
CA ASP A 320 -1.47 21.80 0.93
C ASP A 320 -0.12 22.10 0.24
#